data_AF-A0A6C0ITF2-F1
#
_entry.id   AF-A0A6C0ITF2-F1
#
_cell.length_a   1.000
_cell.length_b   1.000
_cell.length_c   1.000
_cell.angle_alpha   90.00
_cell.angle_beta   90.00
_cell.angle_gamma   90.00
#
_symmetry.space_group_name_H-M   'P 1'
#
loop_
_entity.id
_entity.type
_entity.pdbx_description
1 polymer ?
#
loop_
_entity_poly.entity_id
_entity_poly.type
_entity_poly.pdbx_seq_one_letter_code
_entity_poly.pdbx_strand_id
1 'polypeptide(L)'
;MCRAFYKGKGDLKKARILSFGVNQMVNSNGFSPSIHAECDAISKLIPLRQKKHLEQINLLVIRLSSKNKIQSSKPCSNCIETMAKLPPKKGYKIQNVYYSDGFGNIVKTSLSSLEKEERHYSKYYRNRQQFNNNRELIGDD
;
A
#
# COMPACT_ATOMS: atom_id res chain seq x y z
N MET A 1 -9.05 1.21 22.05
CA MET A 1 -9.81 2.20 21.25
C MET A 1 -8.91 3.42 21.07
N CYS A 2 -8.28 3.62 19.91
CA CYS A 2 -7.39 4.77 19.70
C CYS A 2 -8.22 6.03 19.42
N ARG A 3 -8.07 7.06 20.27
CA ARG A 3 -8.66 8.39 20.07
C ARG A 3 -7.57 9.32 19.54
N ALA A 4 -7.79 9.91 18.37
CA ALA A 4 -6.95 10.97 17.83
C ALA A 4 -7.58 12.32 18.20
N PHE A 5 -6.77 13.23 18.72
CA PHE A 5 -7.18 14.61 19.02
C PHE A 5 -6.73 15.52 17.88
N TYR A 6 -7.67 16.30 17.33
CA TYR A 6 -7.38 17.31 16.32
C TYR A 6 -7.24 18.69 16.98
N LYS A 7 -6.20 19.44 16.62
CA LYS A 7 -5.92 20.78 17.14
C LYS A 7 -6.05 21.82 16.01
N GLY A 8 -7.26 21.95 15.43
CA GLY A 8 -7.56 22.91 14.36
C GLY A 8 -9.05 23.26 14.25
N LYS A 9 -9.37 24.33 13.51
CA LYS A 9 -10.73 24.84 13.26
C LYS A 9 -11.37 24.20 12.02
N GLY A 10 -11.38 22.87 11.96
CA GLY A 10 -11.97 22.10 10.86
C GLY A 10 -13.10 21.22 11.35
N ASP A 11 -14.25 21.27 10.68
CA ASP A 11 -15.36 20.36 10.97
C ASP A 11 -15.04 18.98 10.37
N LEU A 12 -14.38 18.12 11.16
CA LEU A 12 -14.06 16.77 10.75
C LEU A 12 -15.31 15.91 10.78
N LYS A 13 -15.93 15.72 9.61
CA LYS A 13 -16.88 14.61 9.42
C LYS A 13 -16.17 13.31 9.82
N LYS A 14 -16.79 12.56 10.75
CA LYS A 14 -16.26 11.31 11.28
C LYS A 14 -15.90 10.36 10.13
N ALA A 15 -14.60 10.13 9.93
CA ALA A 15 -14.14 9.14 8.96
C ALA A 15 -14.39 7.73 9.50
N ARG A 16 -15.03 6.87 8.71
CA ARG A 16 -15.20 5.44 9.05
C ARG A 16 -13.97 4.66 8.57
N ILE A 17 -13.12 4.27 9.51
CA ILE A 17 -11.97 3.40 9.24
C ILE A 17 -12.48 1.97 9.03
N LEU A 18 -12.32 1.44 7.82
CA LEU A 18 -12.75 0.08 7.46
C LEU A 18 -11.73 -0.99 7.88
N SER A 19 -10.44 -0.66 7.79
CA SER A 19 -9.31 -1.52 8.15
C SER A 19 -8.06 -0.66 8.30
N PHE A 20 -7.03 -1.22 8.93
CA PHE A 20 -5.68 -0.67 8.98
C PHE A 20 -4.66 -1.78 8.81
N GLY A 21 -3.47 -1.43 8.34
CA GLY A 21 -2.37 -2.36 8.13
C GLY A 21 -1.04 -1.75 8.54
N VAL A 22 -0.08 -2.62 8.84
CA VAL A 22 1.28 -2.23 9.23
C VAL A 22 2.29 -3.02 8.39
N ASN A 23 3.45 -2.41 8.13
CA ASN A 23 4.53 -3.12 7.47
C ASN A 23 5.13 -4.17 8.41
N GLN A 24 5.27 -5.40 7.93
CA GLN A 24 5.86 -6.51 8.65
C GLN A 24 7.10 -7.00 7.89
N MET A 25 8.26 -6.83 8.50
CA MET A 25 9.51 -7.39 8.00
C MET A 25 9.62 -8.84 8.47
N VAL A 26 9.92 -9.76 7.57
CA VAL A 26 10.12 -11.17 7.92
C VAL A 26 11.54 -11.36 8.47
N ASN A 27 11.67 -12.25 9.45
CA ASN A 27 12.93 -12.58 10.12
C ASN A 27 13.98 -13.17 9.16
N SER A 28 15.23 -13.22 9.65
CA SER A 28 16.51 -13.53 8.99
C SER A 28 16.54 -14.77 8.09
N ASN A 29 15.56 -15.66 8.15
CA ASN A 29 15.53 -16.91 7.41
C ASN A 29 15.02 -16.76 5.97
N GLY A 30 14.48 -15.58 5.58
CA GLY A 30 14.27 -15.20 4.18
C GLY A 30 13.21 -15.98 3.37
N PHE A 31 12.51 -16.94 3.97
CA PHE A 31 11.56 -17.82 3.26
C PHE A 31 10.21 -17.17 2.91
N SER A 32 9.87 -16.02 3.47
CA SER A 32 8.56 -15.38 3.23
C SER A 32 8.71 -13.92 2.81
N PRO A 33 7.87 -13.41 1.89
CA PRO A 33 7.93 -12.02 1.47
C PRO A 33 7.50 -11.09 2.62
N SER A 34 8.18 -9.94 2.74
CA SER A 34 7.75 -8.86 3.64
C SER A 34 6.36 -8.36 3.27
N ILE A 35 5.48 -8.21 4.26
CA ILE A 35 4.14 -7.67 4.04
C ILE A 35 4.20 -6.15 4.17
N HIS A 36 3.76 -5.46 3.14
CA HIS A 36 3.62 -4.01 3.14
C HIS A 36 2.30 -3.58 3.79
N ALA A 37 2.27 -2.37 4.36
CA ALA A 37 1.12 -1.86 5.11
C ALA A 37 -0.17 -1.80 4.26
N GLU A 38 -0.04 -1.48 2.97
CA GLU A 38 -1.13 -1.44 2.00
C GLU A 38 -1.77 -2.82 1.81
N CYS A 39 -0.93 -3.83 1.62
CA CYS A 39 -1.36 -5.22 1.45
C CYS A 39 -2.02 -5.76 2.72
N ASP A 40 -1.44 -5.45 3.89
CA ASP A 40 -1.97 -5.83 5.19
C ASP A 40 -3.35 -5.19 5.46
N ALA A 41 -3.51 -3.90 5.14
CA ALA A 41 -4.78 -3.21 5.30
C ALA A 41 -5.87 -3.84 4.42
N ILE A 42 -5.57 -4.07 3.13
CA ILE A 42 -6.55 -4.60 2.18
C ILE A 42 -6.90 -6.06 2.49
N SER A 43 -5.96 -6.87 2.96
CA SER A 43 -6.24 -8.26 3.33
C SER A 43 -7.24 -8.35 4.49
N LYS A 44 -7.18 -7.39 5.42
CA LYS A 44 -8.07 -7.26 6.59
C LYS A 44 -9.44 -6.64 6.28
N LEU A 45 -9.69 -6.17 5.06
CA LEU A 45 -11.03 -5.71 4.67
C LEU A 45 -12.04 -6.87 4.78
N ILE A 46 -13.15 -6.60 5.46
CA ILE A 46 -14.27 -7.54 5.60
C ILE A 46 -14.96 -7.68 4.24
N PRO A 47 -15.05 -8.88 3.64
CA PRO A 47 -15.72 -9.03 2.35
C PRO A 47 -17.19 -8.64 2.42
N LEU A 48 -17.62 -7.78 1.50
CA LEU A 48 -19.03 -7.41 1.36
C LEU A 48 -19.74 -8.48 0.53
N ARG A 49 -20.51 -9.34 1.20
CA ARG A 49 -21.35 -10.34 0.53
C ARG A 49 -22.53 -9.62 -0.15
N GLN A 50 -22.91 -10.07 -1.35
CA GLN A 50 -24.18 -9.74 -2.02
C GLN A 50 -24.36 -8.28 -2.51
N LYS A 51 -23.30 -7.52 -2.82
CA LYS A 51 -23.46 -6.19 -3.44
C LYS A 51 -23.38 -6.23 -4.97
N LYS A 52 -24.38 -5.66 -5.64
CA LYS A 52 -24.40 -5.43 -7.11
C LYS A 52 -23.32 -4.43 -7.54
N HIS A 53 -22.92 -3.52 -6.65
CA HIS A 53 -21.94 -2.46 -6.93
C HIS A 53 -20.81 -2.46 -5.90
N LEU A 54 -19.59 -2.21 -6.38
CA LEU A 54 -18.41 -2.10 -5.53
C LEU A 54 -18.49 -0.84 -4.64
N GLU A 55 -18.23 -1.00 -3.35
CA GLU A 55 -18.17 0.12 -2.41
C GLU A 55 -16.89 0.94 -2.62
N GLN A 56 -17.04 2.24 -2.87
CA GLN A 56 -15.90 3.13 -3.09
C GLN A 56 -15.20 3.44 -1.77
N ILE A 57 -13.88 3.23 -1.75
CA ILE A 57 -13.05 3.46 -0.58
C ILE A 57 -11.82 4.31 -0.93
N ASN A 58 -11.28 4.98 0.07
CA ASN A 58 -10.02 5.70 -0.02
C ASN A 58 -8.97 4.95 0.79
N LEU A 59 -7.71 4.96 0.32
CA LEU A 59 -6.57 4.40 1.04
C LEU A 59 -5.62 5.52 1.46
N LEU A 60 -5.18 5.53 2.71
CA LEU A 60 -4.15 6.43 3.21
C LEU A 60 -2.95 5.59 3.67
N VAL A 61 -1.78 5.91 3.12
CA VAL A 61 -0.51 5.28 3.45
C VAL A 61 0.38 6.36 4.05
N ILE A 62 0.98 6.08 5.21
CA ILE A 62 1.92 6.99 5.87
C ILE A 62 3.11 6.15 6.33
N ARG A 63 4.32 6.68 6.08
CA ARG A 63 5.55 6.12 6.62
C ARG A 63 6.14 7.08 7.63
N LEU A 64 6.49 6.54 8.80
CA LEU A 64 7.21 7.26 9.84
C LEU A 64 8.60 6.67 10.00
N SER A 65 9.59 7.55 10.19
CA SER A 65 10.93 7.16 10.63
C SER A 65 10.96 6.90 12.13
N SER A 66 12.06 6.32 12.63
CA SER A 66 12.31 6.14 14.07
C SER A 66 12.31 7.46 14.86
N LYS A 67 12.54 8.60 14.19
CA LYS A 67 12.48 9.95 14.76
C LYS A 67 11.11 10.62 14.57
N ASN A 68 10.06 9.85 14.28
CA ASN A 68 8.70 10.33 14.01
C ASN A 68 8.57 11.34 12.84
N LYS A 69 9.56 11.41 11.95
CA LYS A 69 9.46 12.21 10.73
C LYS A 69 8.68 11.45 9.67
N ILE A 70 7.75 12.13 9.02
CA ILE A 70 7.04 11.61 7.84
C ILE A 70 8.06 11.41 6.72
N GLN A 71 7.98 10.25 6.07
CA GLN A 71 8.82 9.88 4.93
C GLN A 71 7.94 9.53 3.73
N SER A 72 8.57 9.44 2.56
CA SER A 72 7.87 8.95 1.38
C SER A 72 7.29 7.55 1.62
N SER A 73 5.99 7.43 1.40
CA SER A 73 5.21 6.20 1.52
C SER A 73 4.52 5.85 0.21
N LYS A 74 5.10 6.29 -0.92
CA LYS A 74 4.60 5.94 -2.25
C LYS A 74 4.52 4.41 -2.37
N PRO A 75 3.33 3.85 -2.71
CA PRO A 75 3.18 2.41 -2.82
C PRO A 75 4.12 1.80 -3.87
N CYS A 76 4.64 0.62 -3.59
CA CYS A 76 5.48 -0.11 -4.55
C CYS A 76 4.63 -0.80 -5.63
N SER A 77 5.26 -1.24 -6.73
CA SER A 77 4.57 -1.89 -7.86
C SER A 77 3.73 -3.10 -7.41
N ASN A 78 4.27 -3.94 -6.53
CA ASN A 78 3.54 -5.11 -6.02
C ASN A 78 2.33 -4.73 -5.15
N CYS A 79 2.44 -3.65 -4.37
CA CYS A 79 1.29 -3.09 -3.66
C CYS A 79 0.25 -2.55 -4.64
N ILE A 80 0.68 -1.86 -5.72
CA ILE A 80 -0.22 -1.34 -6.75
C ILE A 80 -1.02 -2.47 -7.41
N GLU A 81 -0.36 -3.57 -7.77
CA GLU A 81 -1.06 -4.74 -8.29
C GLU A 81 -2.05 -5.36 -7.29
N THR A 82 -1.65 -5.43 -6.01
CA THR A 82 -2.53 -5.94 -4.94
C THR A 82 -3.74 -5.02 -4.74
N MET A 83 -3.53 -3.70 -4.80
CA MET A 83 -4.57 -2.66 -4.75
C MET A 83 -5.55 -2.78 -5.93
N ALA A 84 -5.10 -3.23 -7.10
CA ALA A 84 -5.97 -3.47 -8.26
C ALA A 84 -6.78 -4.77 -8.12
N LYS A 85 -6.14 -5.86 -7.67
CA LYS A 85 -6.70 -7.21 -7.75
C LYS A 85 -7.54 -7.61 -6.55
N LEU A 86 -7.16 -7.20 -5.33
CA LEU A 86 -7.75 -7.75 -4.09
C LEU A 86 -9.02 -7.03 -3.61
N PRO A 87 -9.13 -5.68 -3.65
CA PRO A 87 -10.36 -4.99 -3.23
C PRO A 87 -11.62 -5.41 -4.01
N PRO A 88 -11.60 -5.55 -5.36
CA PRO A 88 -12.79 -5.98 -6.10
C PRO A 88 -13.31 -7.35 -5.67
N LYS A 89 -12.41 -8.30 -5.36
CA LYS A 89 -12.76 -9.63 -4.83
C LYS A 89 -13.45 -9.57 -3.47
N LYS A 90 -13.28 -8.47 -2.73
CA LYS A 90 -13.92 -8.22 -1.43
C LYS A 90 -15.13 -7.28 -1.53
N GLY A 91 -15.52 -6.86 -2.74
CA GLY A 91 -16.66 -5.96 -2.95
C GLY A 91 -16.33 -4.47 -2.86
N TYR A 92 -15.05 -4.09 -2.97
CA TYR A 92 -14.59 -2.70 -2.86
C TYR A 92 -13.91 -2.21 -4.14
N LYS A 93 -13.92 -0.90 -4.33
CA LYS A 93 -13.14 -0.20 -5.36
C LYS A 93 -12.36 0.95 -4.72
N ILE A 94 -11.04 0.95 -4.89
CA ILE A 94 -10.21 2.07 -4.43
C ILE A 94 -10.43 3.25 -5.38
N GLN A 95 -10.95 4.35 -4.85
CA GLN A 95 -11.20 5.58 -5.58
C GLN A 95 -9.97 6.49 -5.58
N ASN A 96 -9.41 6.74 -4.40
CA ASN A 96 -8.23 7.58 -4.22
C ASN A 96 -7.21 6.90 -3.31
N VAL A 97 -5.93 7.07 -3.64
CA VAL A 97 -4.79 6.69 -2.81
C VAL A 97 -4.11 7.96 -2.35
N TYR A 98 -3.96 8.09 -1.04
CA TYR A 98 -3.25 9.17 -0.36
C TYR A 98 -1.95 8.60 0.19
N TYR A 99 -0.82 9.23 -0.11
CA TYR A 99 0.47 8.82 0.42
C TYR A 99 1.33 10.04 0.78
N SER A 100 2.26 9.90 1.72
CA SER A 100 3.22 10.96 2.01
C SER A 100 4.35 10.97 0.97
N ASP A 101 4.75 12.15 0.51
CA ASP A 101 5.94 12.33 -0.34
C ASP A 101 7.24 12.44 0.48
N GLY A 102 8.36 12.71 -0.19
CA GLY A 102 9.66 12.89 0.46
C GLY A 102 9.77 14.13 1.36
N PHE A 103 8.86 15.10 1.21
CA PHE A 103 8.80 16.34 1.98
C PHE A 103 7.78 16.27 3.11
N GLY A 104 7.02 15.18 3.19
CA GLY A 104 5.98 14.96 4.20
C GLY A 104 4.60 15.50 3.81
N ASN A 105 4.40 15.95 2.57
CA ASN A 105 3.09 16.35 2.06
C ASN A 105 2.25 15.11 1.73
N ILE A 106 0.93 15.21 1.90
CA ILE A 106 0.00 14.15 1.49
C ILE A 106 -0.39 14.37 0.03
N VAL A 107 0.07 13.47 -0.84
CA VAL A 107 -0.27 13.44 -2.27
C VAL A 107 -1.50 12.58 -2.47
N LYS A 108 -2.49 13.11 -3.20
CA LYS A 108 -3.68 12.38 -3.64
C LYS A 108 -3.49 11.93 -5.08
N THR A 109 -3.72 10.64 -5.35
CA THR A 109 -3.66 10.08 -6.70
C THR A 109 -4.75 9.02 -6.90
N SER A 110 -4.88 8.55 -8.14
CA SER A 110 -5.74 7.43 -8.52
C SER A 110 -4.88 6.19 -8.78
N LEU A 111 -5.51 5.01 -8.71
CA LEU A 111 -4.79 3.76 -8.99
C LEU A 111 -4.29 3.70 -10.45
N SER A 112 -5.07 4.18 -11.40
CA SER A 112 -4.69 4.23 -12.82
C SER A 112 -3.56 5.21 -13.11
N SER A 113 -3.44 6.29 -12.32
CA SER A 113 -2.28 7.18 -12.38
C SER A 113 -1.02 6.48 -11.88
N LEU A 114 -1.10 5.78 -10.75
CA LEU A 114 0.02 5.04 -10.18
C LEU A 114 0.54 3.92 -11.08
N GLU A 115 -0.34 3.25 -11.83
CA GLU A 115 0.04 2.19 -12.78
C GLU A 115 0.84 2.70 -13.99
N LYS A 116 0.67 3.97 -14.36
CA LYS A 116 1.35 4.62 -15.50
C LYS A 116 2.71 5.22 -15.14
N GLU A 117 2.97 5.42 -13.85
CA GLU A 117 4.22 6.00 -13.36
C GLU A 117 5.36 4.97 -13.34
N GLU A 118 6.60 5.45 -13.28
CA GLU A 118 7.79 4.60 -13.21
C GLU A 118 7.73 3.63 -12.01
N ARG A 119 8.01 2.36 -12.28
CA ARG A 119 7.79 1.26 -11.34
C ARG A 119 8.79 1.32 -10.17
N HIS A 120 8.26 1.51 -8.96
CA HIS A 120 9.06 1.42 -7.72
C HIS A 120 9.00 0.01 -7.12
N TYR A 121 10.10 -0.73 -7.14
CA TYR A 121 10.17 -2.06 -6.53
C TYR A 121 10.68 -2.01 -5.08
N SER A 122 10.17 -2.91 -4.22
CA SER A 122 10.72 -3.08 -2.87
C SER A 122 12.11 -3.74 -2.93
N LYS A 123 12.90 -3.64 -1.84
CA LYS A 123 14.25 -4.23 -1.77
C LYS A 123 14.26 -5.72 -2.14
N TYR A 124 13.28 -6.48 -1.66
CA TYR A 124 13.15 -7.91 -1.96
C TYR A 124 12.98 -8.17 -3.47
N TYR A 125 12.08 -7.44 -4.13
CA TYR A 125 11.84 -7.63 -5.57
C TYR A 125 12.99 -7.10 -6.44
N ARG A 126 13.70 -6.04 -6.01
CA ARG A 126 14.92 -5.58 -6.71
C ARG A 126 16.00 -6.66 -6.74
N ASN A 127 16.26 -7.29 -5.59
CA ASN A 127 17.25 -8.36 -5.48
C ASN A 127 16.86 -9.58 -6.35
N ARG A 128 15.57 -9.90 -6.43
CA ARG A 128 15.06 -11.02 -7.24
C ARG A 128 15.17 -10.76 -8.74
N GLN A 129 14.91 -9.54 -9.21
CA GLN A 129 15.09 -9.20 -10.63
C GLN A 129 16.56 -9.22 -11.05
N GLN A 130 17.49 -8.74 -10.21
CA GLN A 130 18.93 -8.85 -10.48
C GLN A 130 19.38 -10.31 -10.58
N PHE A 131 18.87 -11.18 -9.71
CA PHE A 131 19.18 -12.61 -9.79
C PHE A 131 18.64 -13.28 -11.06
N ASN A 132 17.40 -12.96 -11.47
CA ASN A 132 16.81 -13.49 -12.70
C ASN A 132 17.54 -12.98 -13.96
N ASN A 133 17.86 -11.69 -14.02
CA ASN A 133 18.61 -11.12 -15.15
C ASN A 133 20.02 -11.74 -15.27
N ASN A 134 20.66 -12.06 -14.14
CA ASN A 134 21.95 -12.77 -14.16
C ASN A 134 21.83 -14.24 -14.60
N ARG A 135 20.67 -14.88 -14.42
CA ARG A 135 20.39 -16.22 -14.98
C ARG A 135 20.14 -16.18 -16.48
N GLU A 136 19.49 -15.14 -17.02
CA GLU A 136 19.29 -15.01 -18.46
C GLU A 136 20.58 -14.66 -19.23
N LEU A 137 21.61 -14.15 -18.54
CA LEU A 137 22.94 -13.84 -19.10
C LEU A 137 23.93 -15.01 -19.03
N ILE A 138 23.65 -16.01 -18.21
CA ILE A 138 24.38 -17.28 -18.14
C ILE A 138 23.47 -18.29 -18.82
N GLY A 139 23.54 -18.37 -20.16
CA GLY A 139 22.78 -19.37 -20.90
C GLY A 139 23.04 -20.76 -20.31
N ASP A 140 22.01 -21.35 -19.70
CA ASP A 140 22.03 -22.76 -19.33
C ASP A 140 21.88 -23.58 -20.63
N ASP A 141 22.99 -24.12 -21.13
CA ASP A 141 23.04 -25.24 -22.09
C ASP A 141 22.53 -26.55 -21.45
#